data_AF-A0A7X3FIP9-F1
#
_entry.id   AF-A0A7X3FIP9-F1
#
_cell.length_a   1.000
_cell.length_b   1.000
_cell.length_c   1.000
_cell.angle_alpha   90.00
_cell.angle_beta   90.00
_cell.angle_gamma   90.00
#
_symmetry.space_group_name_H-M   'P 1'
#
loop_
_entity.id
_entity.type
_entity.pdbx_description
1 polymer ?
#
loop_
_entity_poly.entity_id
_entity_poly.type
_entity_poly.pdbx_seq_one_letter_code
_entity_poly.pdbx_strand_id
1 'polypeptide(L)'
;MDEQNQMTAAICHQIGQLFNGESEDYRFDLKTMDATQFFTAMIKANAHVFNELTGDNKTVLEFTHLANHLVVQDLLEKQKN
;
A
#
# COMPACT_ATOMS: atom_id res chain seq x y z
N MET A 1 -1.23 -13.21 -16.36
CA MET A 1 -1.44 -12.60 -15.04
C MET A 1 -1.29 -11.11 -15.23
N ASP A 2 -2.35 -10.36 -14.97
CA ASP A 2 -2.40 -8.89 -15.10
C ASP A 2 -1.23 -8.21 -14.35
N GLU A 3 -0.64 -7.17 -14.92
CA GLU A 3 0.55 -6.48 -14.41
C GLU A 3 0.29 -5.90 -13.01
N GLN A 4 -0.92 -5.39 -12.80
CA GLN A 4 -1.38 -4.90 -11.50
C GLN A 4 -1.41 -6.01 -10.43
N ASN A 5 -1.77 -7.24 -10.82
CA ASN A 5 -1.74 -8.38 -9.90
C ASN A 5 -0.30 -8.81 -9.56
N GLN A 6 0.64 -8.69 -10.51
CA GLN A 6 2.06 -8.96 -10.25
C GLN A 6 2.64 -7.95 -9.26
N MET A 7 2.37 -6.66 -9.48
CA MET A 7 2.79 -5.59 -8.57
C MET A 7 2.18 -5.78 -7.17
N THR A 8 0.88 -6.08 -7.09
CA THR A 8 0.18 -6.33 -5.82
C THR A 8 0.81 -7.50 -5.07
N ALA A 9 1.12 -8.61 -5.75
CA ALA A 9 1.74 -9.78 -5.12
C ALA A 9 3.14 -9.45 -4.57
N ALA A 10 3.96 -8.71 -5.32
CA ALA A 10 5.29 -8.30 -4.88
C ALA A 10 5.24 -7.37 -3.65
N ILE A 11 4.33 -6.39 -3.65
CA ILE A 11 4.12 -5.47 -2.51
C ILE A 11 3.64 -6.24 -1.28
N CYS A 12 2.64 -7.12 -1.44
CA CYS A 12 2.15 -7.96 -0.35
C CYS A 12 3.25 -8.85 0.24
N HIS A 13 4.09 -9.43 -0.62
CA HIS A 13 5.23 -10.22 -0.16
C HIS A 13 6.17 -9.40 0.73
N GLN A 14 6.57 -8.21 0.27
CA GLN A 14 7.49 -7.36 1.02
C GLN A 14 6.87 -6.85 2.34
N ILE A 15 5.59 -6.48 2.33
CA ILE A 15 4.86 -6.12 3.57
C ILE A 15 4.84 -7.30 4.53
N GLY A 16 4.62 -8.53 4.03
CA GLY A 16 4.63 -9.75 4.84
C GLY A 16 5.98 -10.00 5.53
N GLN A 17 7.10 -9.62 4.91
CA GLN A 17 8.42 -9.76 5.51
C GLN A 17 8.58 -8.97 6.81
N LEU A 18 7.87 -7.84 6.97
CA LEU A 18 7.88 -7.03 8.20
C LEU A 18 7.37 -7.79 9.43
N PHE A 19 6.61 -8.86 9.21
CA PHE A 19 5.98 -9.69 10.22
C PHE A 19 6.54 -11.12 10.30
N ASN A 20 7.43 -11.47 9.37
CA ASN A 20 8.04 -12.78 9.32
C ASN A 20 9.24 -12.83 10.27
N GLY A 21 9.13 -13.57 11.39
CA GLY A 21 10.19 -13.68 12.40
C GLY A 21 11.51 -14.27 11.90
N GLU A 22 11.53 -14.87 10.70
CA GLU A 22 12.74 -15.40 10.05
C GLU A 22 13.36 -14.41 9.05
N SER A 23 12.73 -13.25 8.82
CA SER A 23 13.18 -12.23 7.86
C SER A 23 14.13 -11.21 8.49
N GLU A 24 15.11 -10.74 7.73
CA GLU A 24 15.98 -9.62 8.12
C GLU A 24 15.19 -8.30 8.29
N ASP A 25 14.07 -8.20 7.57
CA ASP A 25 13.15 -7.08 7.60
C ASP A 25 12.10 -7.18 8.72
N TYR A 26 12.19 -8.17 9.62
CA TYR A 26 11.26 -8.31 10.73
C TYR A 26 11.29 -7.06 11.63
N ARG A 27 10.13 -6.41 11.79
CA ARG A 27 9.98 -5.18 12.60
C ARG A 27 8.76 -5.21 13.53
N PHE A 28 7.74 -6.03 13.25
CA PHE A 28 6.48 -6.02 13.98
C PHE A 28 5.98 -7.42 14.29
N ASP A 29 5.43 -7.63 15.49
CA ASP A 29 4.75 -8.88 15.85
C ASP A 29 3.25 -8.78 15.58
N LEU A 30 2.72 -9.66 14.71
CA LEU A 30 1.30 -9.73 14.37
C LEU A 30 0.37 -9.86 15.58
N LYS A 31 0.82 -10.48 16.68
CA LYS A 31 -0.01 -10.71 17.86
C LYS A 31 -0.20 -9.45 18.71
N THR A 32 0.70 -8.46 18.58
CA THR A 32 0.73 -7.27 19.45
C THR A 32 0.61 -5.96 18.67
N MET A 33 0.70 -6.00 17.35
CA MET A 33 0.57 -4.85 16.47
C MET A 33 -0.83 -4.22 16.55
N ASP A 34 -0.88 -2.89 16.68
CA ASP A 34 -2.08 -2.11 16.43
C ASP A 34 -2.29 -1.97 14.92
N ALA A 35 -3.25 -2.72 14.39
CA ALA A 35 -3.59 -2.71 12.97
C ALA A 35 -3.97 -1.30 12.47
N THR A 36 -4.64 -0.49 13.29
CA THR A 36 -5.06 0.87 12.90
C THR A 36 -3.83 1.75 12.71
N GLN A 37 -2.87 1.69 13.63
CA GLN A 37 -1.64 2.45 13.51
C GLN A 37 -0.79 1.98 12.34
N PHE A 38 -0.70 0.66 12.13
CA PHE A 38 0.05 0.09 11.03
C PHE A 38 -0.50 0.53 9.66
N PHE A 39 -1.81 0.38 9.42
CA PHE A 39 -2.41 0.81 8.17
C PHE A 39 -2.39 2.34 8.00
N THR A 40 -2.50 3.10 9.09
CA THR A 40 -2.31 4.57 9.04
C THR A 40 -0.89 4.94 8.61
N ALA A 41 0.12 4.26 9.16
CA ALA A 41 1.51 4.46 8.77
C ALA A 41 1.75 4.06 7.31
N MET A 42 1.14 2.97 6.85
CA MET A 42 1.22 2.50 5.47
C MET A 42 0.64 3.52 4.48
N ILE A 43 -0.52 4.13 4.78
CA ILE A 43 -1.10 5.18 3.93
C ILE A 43 -0.17 6.39 3.83
N LYS A 44 0.45 6.80 4.95
CA LYS A 44 1.44 7.89 4.96
C LYS A 44 2.69 7.53 4.15
N ALA A 45 3.21 6.32 4.33
CA ALA A 45 4.37 5.83 3.58
C ALA A 45 4.08 5.80 2.07
N ASN A 46 2.90 5.34 1.67
CA ASN A 46 2.50 5.33 0.26
C ASN A 46 2.43 6.74 -0.33
N ALA A 47 1.97 7.74 0.43
CA ALA A 47 1.99 9.13 -0.03
C ALA A 47 3.43 9.62 -0.28
N HIS A 48 4.36 9.28 0.62
CA HIS A 48 5.78 9.62 0.45
C HIS A 48 6.39 8.94 -0.78
N VAL A 49 6.21 7.62 -0.90
CA VAL A 49 6.72 6.85 -2.04
C VAL A 49 6.13 7.36 -3.36
N PHE A 50 4.84 7.69 -3.40
CA PHE A 50 4.20 8.27 -4.57
C PHE A 50 4.89 9.58 -5.00
N ASN A 51 5.12 10.49 -4.04
CA ASN A 51 5.81 11.75 -4.31
C ASN A 51 7.24 11.52 -4.81
N GLU A 52 7.98 10.59 -4.20
CA GLU A 52 9.34 10.24 -4.62
C GLU A 52 9.40 9.70 -6.06
N LEU A 53 8.47 8.81 -6.42
CA LEU A 53 8.45 8.18 -7.75
C LEU A 53 7.95 9.11 -8.85
N THR A 54 7.08 10.07 -8.53
CA THR A 54 6.43 10.95 -9.52
C THR A 54 7.03 12.36 -9.59
N GLY A 55 7.81 12.76 -8.58
CA GLY A 55 8.28 14.13 -8.41
C GLY A 55 7.18 15.12 -7.96
N ASP A 56 6.01 14.61 -7.55
CA ASP A 56 4.93 15.40 -7.00
C ASP A 56 5.18 15.73 -5.52
N ASN A 57 4.35 16.59 -4.94
CA ASN A 57 4.44 16.98 -3.54
C ASN A 57 3.05 17.00 -2.89
N LYS A 58 2.35 15.87 -2.96
CA LYS A 58 1.02 15.71 -2.36
C LYS A 58 1.11 15.57 -0.86
N THR A 59 0.21 16.24 -0.16
CA THR A 59 -0.09 15.91 1.24
C THR A 59 -0.72 14.52 1.35
N VAL A 60 -0.69 13.93 2.54
CA VAL A 60 -1.32 12.61 2.80
C VAL A 60 -2.82 12.64 2.45
N LEU A 61 -3.51 13.77 2.71
CA LEU A 61 -4.93 13.92 2.40
C LEU A 61 -5.18 13.90 0.88
N GLU A 62 -4.42 14.67 0.11
CA GLU A 62 -4.53 14.72 -1.35
C GLU A 62 -4.22 13.37 -1.99
N PHE A 63 -3.16 12.71 -1.51
CA PHE A 63 -2.84 11.35 -1.94
C PHE A 63 -3.98 10.37 -1.65
N THR A 64 -4.57 10.44 -0.45
CA THR A 64 -5.67 9.54 -0.06
C THR A 64 -6.90 9.74 -0.96
N HIS A 65 -7.24 10.99 -1.29
CA HIS A 65 -8.32 11.27 -2.24
C HIS A 65 -8.04 10.70 -3.63
N LEU A 66 -6.80 10.86 -4.13
CA LEU A 66 -6.37 10.27 -5.39
C LEU A 66 -6.46 8.74 -5.37
N ALA A 67 -5.88 8.10 -4.34
CA ALA A 67 -5.86 6.65 -4.20
C ALA A 67 -7.28 6.06 -4.20
N ASN A 68 -8.20 6.68 -3.46
CA ASN A 68 -9.61 6.26 -3.46
C ASN A 68 -10.25 6.40 -4.84
N HIS A 69 -9.95 7.46 -5.58
CA HIS A 69 -10.47 7.64 -6.93
C HIS A 69 -9.98 6.53 -7.88
N LEU A 70 -8.70 6.18 -7.82
CA LEU A 70 -8.10 5.11 -8.62
C LEU A 70 -8.75 3.75 -8.33
N VAL A 71 -8.96 3.42 -7.05
CA VAL A 71 -9.61 2.17 -6.66
C VAL A 71 -11.06 2.11 -7.15
N VAL A 72 -11.81 3.21 -7.03
CA VAL A 72 -13.19 3.27 -7.52
C VAL A 72 -13.24 3.09 -9.04
N GLN A 73 -12.34 3.71 -9.79
CA GLN A 73 -12.25 3.55 -11.24
C GLN A 73 -11.99 2.09 -11.64
N ASP A 74 -10.97 1.45 -11.04
CA ASP A 74 -10.65 0.03 -11.28
C ASP A 74 -11.84 -0.90 -11.03
N LEU A 75 -12.55 -0.69 -9.90
CA LEU A 75 -13.73 -1.48 -9.56
C LEU A 75 -14.87 -1.28 -10.57
N LEU A 76 -15.10 -0.05 -11.03
CA LEU A 76 -16.15 0.24 -12.02
C LEU A 76 -15.82 -0.34 -13.40
N GLU A 77 -14.55 -0.37 -13.79
CA GLU A 77 -14.12 -0.98 -15.06
C GLU A 77 -14.29 -2.50 -15.03
N LYS A 78 -13.96 -3.14 -13.90
CA LYS A 78 -14.16 -4.58 -13.70
C LYS A 78 -15.63 -5.01 -13.69
N GLN A 79 -16.56 -4.11 -13.36
CA GLN A 79 -18.01 -4.40 -13.41
C GLN A 79 -18.61 -4.30 -14.82
N LYS A 80 -17.92 -3.66 -15.77
CA LYS A 80 -18.41 -3.47 -17.15
C LYS A 80 -18.03 -4.62 -18.09
N ASN A 81 -17.15 -5.52 -17.64
CA ASN A 81 -16.64 -6.68 -18.38
C ASN A 81 -17.12 -7.98 -17.73
#